data_AF-A0A0P9EJ51-F1
#
_entry.id   AF-A0A0P9EJ51-F1
#
_cell.length_a   1.000
_cell.length_b   1.000
_cell.length_c   1.000
_cell.angle_alpha   90.00
_cell.angle_beta   90.00
_cell.angle_gamma   90.00
#
_symmetry.space_group_name_H-M   'P 1'
#
loop_
_entity.id
_entity.type
_entity.pdbx_description
1 polymer ?
#
loop_
_entity_poly.entity_id
_entity_poly.type
_entity_poly.pdbx_seq_one_letter_code
_entity_poly.pdbx_strand_id
1 'polypeptide(L)'
;MSSNVQHGAHAAREISLLKLIAPHPHFIQLYDVFETPSHFFLITEYCSLGALFDYVAEHFLEPCEVQKLFLELVSALTHLNRFRIAHRDLKPENLLLCRDEHDELTLKIADMGLASFQPEDTLLKTSCGSPHYAAPEIVSGLPYDGALADVWSAGVVLYAMFAGVLPFDDDNNPALFARIRSGVYEDHPDVPSAASDLISHCLVVDPAKRYTVRPLSLSSSAPLASRAVT
;
A
#
# COMPACT_ATOMS: atom_id res chain seq x y z
N MET A 1 13.58 25.15 15.19
CA MET A 1 13.93 24.13 16.19
C MET A 1 12.89 23.00 16.24
N SER A 2 11.60 23.29 16.09
CA SER A 2 10.52 22.27 16.10
C SER A 2 10.52 21.32 14.89
N SER A 3 10.91 21.80 13.70
CA SER A 3 10.96 20.98 12.48
C SER A 3 12.04 19.90 12.53
N ASN A 4 13.29 20.23 12.86
CA ASN A 4 14.40 19.26 12.85
C ASN A 4 14.21 18.12 13.86
N VAL A 5 13.63 18.42 15.03
CA VAL A 5 13.31 17.39 16.05
C VAL A 5 12.22 16.44 15.55
N GLN A 6 11.23 16.97 14.84
CA GLN A 6 10.15 16.17 14.27
C GLN A 6 10.67 15.27 13.14
N HIS A 7 11.49 15.78 12.22
CA HIS A 7 12.09 14.98 11.13
C HIS A 7 12.99 13.86 11.67
N GLY A 8 13.80 14.11 12.71
CA GLY A 8 14.60 13.07 13.36
C GLY A 8 13.76 11.97 14.02
N ALA A 9 12.62 12.33 14.63
CA ALA A 9 11.70 11.37 15.22
C ALA A 9 10.93 10.53 14.17
N HIS A 10 10.72 11.05 12.96
CA HIS A 10 10.19 10.28 11.84
C HIS A 10 11.23 9.29 11.30
N ALA A 11 12.46 9.73 11.05
CA ALA A 11 13.54 8.87 10.55
C ALA A 11 13.87 7.72 11.52
N ALA A 12 14.00 7.99 12.82
CA ALA A 12 14.29 6.96 13.82
C ALA A 12 13.17 5.90 13.91
N ARG A 13 11.91 6.32 13.73
CA ARG A 13 10.76 5.41 13.71
C ARG A 13 10.78 4.54 12.46
N GLU A 14 11.00 5.14 11.29
CA GLU A 14 11.11 4.44 10.02
C GLU A 14 12.20 3.36 10.09
N ILE A 15 13.39 3.71 10.57
CA ILE A 15 14.50 2.76 10.78
C ILE A 15 14.08 1.61 11.70
N SER A 16 13.36 1.91 12.79
CA SER A 16 12.92 0.89 13.75
C SER A 16 11.87 -0.04 13.15
N LEU A 17 10.94 0.50 12.35
CA LEU A 17 9.91 -0.28 11.66
C LEU A 17 10.52 -1.15 10.56
N LEU A 18 11.42 -0.60 9.73
CA LEU A 18 12.14 -1.36 8.70
C LEU A 18 12.90 -2.54 9.31
N LYS A 19 13.61 -2.33 10.44
CA LYS A 19 14.30 -3.42 11.14
C LYS A 19 13.36 -4.50 11.68
N LEU A 20 12.16 -4.10 12.13
CA LEU A 20 11.16 -5.02 12.66
C LEU A 20 10.53 -5.91 11.57
N ILE A 21 10.26 -5.33 10.40
CA ILE A 21 9.56 -6.00 9.27
C ILE A 21 10.49 -6.62 8.22
N ALA A 22 11.80 -6.34 8.31
CA ALA A 22 12.85 -6.83 7.40
C ALA A 22 12.86 -8.35 7.12
N PRO A 23 12.36 -9.26 7.99
CA PRO A 23 12.31 -10.67 7.64
C PRO A 23 11.42 -11.02 6.44
N HIS A 24 10.59 -10.09 5.95
CA HIS A 24 9.64 -10.34 4.87
C HIS A 24 10.17 -9.87 3.50
N PRO A 25 10.10 -10.71 2.45
CA PRO A 25 10.80 -10.48 1.17
C PRO A 25 10.30 -9.27 0.37
N HIS A 26 9.07 -8.81 0.63
CA HIS A 26 8.42 -7.72 -0.11
C HIS A 26 8.49 -6.36 0.61
N PHE A 27 9.43 -6.18 1.56
CA PHE A 27 9.85 -4.86 2.04
C PHE A 27 11.26 -4.58 1.56
N ILE A 28 11.57 -3.31 1.33
CA ILE A 28 12.92 -2.89 0.99
C ILE A 28 13.88 -3.26 2.11
N GLN A 29 14.96 -3.98 1.80
CA GLN A 29 15.91 -4.37 2.82
C GLN A 29 16.75 -3.17 3.26
N LEU A 30 16.86 -2.94 4.57
CA LEU A 30 17.78 -1.97 5.16
C LEU A 30 19.09 -2.69 5.53
N TYR A 31 20.19 -2.34 4.85
CA TYR A 31 21.50 -2.92 5.09
C TYR A 31 22.25 -2.21 6.22
N ASP A 32 22.23 -0.88 6.24
CA ASP A 32 22.94 -0.08 7.25
C ASP A 32 22.31 1.31 7.43
N VAL A 33 22.65 1.97 8.54
CA VAL A 33 22.24 3.34 8.85
C VAL A 33 23.43 4.13 9.34
N PHE A 34 23.72 5.24 8.65
CA PHE A 34 24.69 6.23 9.11
C PHE A 34 23.98 7.49 9.59
N GLU A 35 24.36 7.95 10.77
CA GLU A 35 23.85 9.19 11.35
C GLU A 35 24.97 10.24 11.37
N THR A 36 24.63 11.45 10.94
CA THR A 36 25.43 12.65 11.12
C THR A 36 24.61 13.64 11.96
N PRO A 37 25.22 14.72 12.49
CA PRO A 37 24.47 15.71 13.27
C PRO A 37 23.29 16.36 12.55
N SER A 38 23.21 16.25 11.20
CA SER A 38 22.18 16.89 10.38
C SER A 38 21.40 15.95 9.48
N HIS A 39 21.86 14.73 9.23
CA HIS A 39 21.26 13.80 8.25
C HIS A 39 21.36 12.34 8.70
N PHE A 40 20.35 11.57 8.33
CA PHE A 40 20.37 10.12 8.31
C PHE A 40 20.61 9.64 6.87
N PHE A 41 21.48 8.65 6.71
CA PHE A 41 21.71 7.94 5.46
C PHE A 41 21.30 6.49 5.67
N LEU A 42 20.27 6.05 4.96
CA LEU A 42 19.79 4.67 4.97
C LEU A 42 20.40 3.96 3.76
N ILE A 43 21.18 2.92 4.00
CA ILE A 43 21.70 2.06 2.93
C ILE A 43 20.69 0.94 2.73
N THR A 44 20.01 0.95 1.59
CA THR A 44 18.93 0.02 1.30
C THR A 44 19.22 -0.82 0.06
N GLU A 45 18.44 -1.89 -0.08
CA GLU A 45 18.30 -2.63 -1.33
C GLU A 45 17.99 -1.69 -2.49
N TYR A 46 18.61 -1.97 -3.64
CA TYR A 46 18.38 -1.22 -4.86
C TYR A 46 17.44 -2.00 -5.77
N CYS A 47 16.28 -1.42 -6.08
CA CYS A 47 15.35 -1.95 -7.07
C CYS A 47 15.61 -1.35 -8.45
N SER A 48 16.04 -2.21 -9.38
CA SER A 48 16.54 -1.84 -10.69
C SER A 48 15.50 -1.25 -11.64
N LEU A 49 14.21 -1.49 -11.40
CA LEU A 49 13.13 -0.98 -12.25
C LEU A 49 12.43 0.26 -11.66
N GLY A 50 12.90 0.77 -10.51
CA GLY A 50 12.35 1.98 -9.90
C GLY A 50 10.95 1.79 -9.33
N ALA A 51 10.18 2.87 -9.26
CA ALA A 51 8.83 2.86 -8.73
C ALA A 51 7.82 2.29 -9.72
N LEU A 52 6.81 1.60 -9.20
CA LEU A 52 5.67 1.08 -9.98
C LEU A 52 4.99 2.20 -10.75
N PHE A 53 4.92 3.41 -10.17
CA PHE A 53 4.36 4.60 -10.83
C PHE A 53 5.01 4.88 -12.19
N ASP A 54 6.34 5.01 -12.21
CA ASP A 54 7.09 5.29 -13.44
C ASP A 54 7.04 4.07 -14.38
N TYR A 55 7.10 2.86 -13.80
CA TYR A 55 7.10 1.63 -14.57
C TYR A 55 5.82 1.44 -15.40
N VAL A 56 4.63 1.64 -14.81
CA VAL A 56 3.35 1.49 -15.54
C VAL A 56 3.06 2.64 -16.51
N ALA A 57 3.79 3.75 -16.40
CA ALA A 57 3.73 4.83 -17.38
C ALA A 57 4.49 4.49 -18.68
N GLU A 58 5.52 3.65 -18.58
CA GLU A 58 6.40 3.27 -19.71
C GLU A 58 6.15 1.84 -20.21
N HIS A 59 5.56 0.98 -19.38
CA HIS A 59 5.39 -0.45 -19.65
C HIS A 59 3.96 -0.92 -19.38
N PHE A 60 3.49 -1.83 -20.22
CA PHE A 60 2.26 -2.58 -19.95
C PHE A 60 2.59 -3.80 -19.10
N LEU A 61 1.86 -3.98 -17.99
CA LEU A 61 1.92 -5.18 -17.17
C LEU A 61 0.90 -6.20 -17.68
N GLU A 62 1.35 -7.40 -17.98
CA GLU A 62 0.44 -8.48 -18.34
C GLU A 62 -0.44 -8.87 -17.13
N PRO A 63 -1.68 -9.35 -17.34
CA PRO A 63 -2.58 -9.69 -16.23
C PRO A 63 -1.98 -10.68 -15.21
N CYS A 64 -1.11 -11.59 -15.65
CA CYS A 64 -0.40 -12.50 -14.76
C CYS A 64 0.64 -11.79 -13.88
N GLU A 65 1.32 -10.77 -14.40
CA GLU A 65 2.27 -9.95 -13.65
C GLU A 65 1.53 -9.09 -12.62
N VAL A 66 0.44 -8.43 -13.01
CA VAL A 66 -0.39 -7.65 -12.08
C VAL A 66 -0.90 -8.52 -10.94
N GLN A 67 -1.38 -9.75 -11.27
CA GLN A 67 -1.81 -10.71 -10.26
C GLN A 67 -0.67 -11.09 -9.31
N LYS A 68 0.53 -11.38 -9.83
CA LYS A 68 1.71 -11.72 -9.03
C LYS A 68 2.05 -10.58 -8.07
N LEU A 69 2.22 -9.36 -8.59
CA LEU A 69 2.57 -8.17 -7.80
C LEU A 69 1.52 -7.88 -6.73
N PHE A 70 0.23 -8.04 -7.05
CA PHE A 70 -0.83 -7.83 -6.06
C PHE A 70 -0.81 -8.88 -4.95
N LEU A 71 -0.52 -10.15 -5.25
CA LEU A 71 -0.36 -11.19 -4.23
C LEU A 71 0.84 -10.91 -3.31
N GLU A 72 1.94 -10.40 -3.85
CA GLU A 72 3.12 -10.00 -3.09
C GLU A 72 2.82 -8.80 -2.16
N LEU A 73 2.08 -7.80 -2.68
CA LEU A 73 1.57 -6.68 -1.88
C LEU A 73 0.69 -7.18 -0.74
N VAL A 74 -0.30 -8.04 -1.01
CA VAL A 74 -1.17 -8.59 0.05
C VAL A 74 -0.38 -9.42 1.06
N SER A 75 0.64 -10.16 0.63
CA SER A 75 1.54 -10.87 1.54
C SER A 75 2.23 -9.89 2.51
N ALA A 76 2.73 -8.77 1.99
CA ALA A 76 3.37 -7.72 2.79
C ALA A 76 2.38 -7.06 3.77
N LEU A 77 1.17 -6.72 3.32
CA LEU A 77 0.14 -6.13 4.20
C LEU A 77 -0.31 -7.09 5.29
N THR A 78 -0.41 -8.38 4.96
CA THR A 78 -0.67 -9.44 5.95
C THR A 78 0.43 -9.50 6.99
N HIS A 79 1.69 -9.31 6.59
CA HIS A 79 2.83 -9.24 7.50
C HIS A 79 2.73 -8.02 8.43
N LEU A 80 2.44 -6.82 7.90
CA LEU A 80 2.24 -5.62 8.73
C LEU A 80 1.10 -5.78 9.73
N ASN A 81 -0.04 -6.32 9.28
CA ASN A 81 -1.22 -6.54 10.13
C ASN A 81 -0.89 -7.47 11.32
N ARG A 82 -0.02 -8.48 11.15
CA ARG A 82 0.44 -9.34 12.26
C ARG A 82 1.19 -8.58 13.35
N PHE A 83 1.92 -7.54 12.99
CA PHE A 83 2.58 -6.64 13.93
C PHE A 83 1.72 -5.46 14.35
N ARG A 84 0.45 -5.42 13.91
CA ARG A 84 -0.47 -4.29 14.11
C ARG A 84 0.12 -2.97 13.60
N ILE A 85 0.81 -3.03 12.46
CA ILE A 85 1.35 -1.86 11.77
C ILE A 85 0.42 -1.56 10.59
N ALA A 86 0.08 -0.29 10.42
CA ALA A 86 -0.54 0.23 9.21
C ALA A 86 0.49 1.07 8.45
N HIS A 87 0.57 0.87 7.13
CA HIS A 87 1.49 1.60 6.25
C HIS A 87 1.04 3.05 6.05
N ARG A 88 -0.25 3.25 5.73
CA ARG A 88 -0.94 4.55 5.62
C ARG A 88 -0.51 5.48 4.47
N ASP A 89 0.39 5.03 3.61
CA ASP A 89 0.77 5.73 2.37
C ASP A 89 1.09 4.75 1.22
N LEU A 90 0.25 3.73 1.05
CA LEU A 90 0.40 2.80 -0.08
C LEU A 90 -0.03 3.49 -1.37
N LYS A 91 0.91 3.58 -2.31
CA LYS A 91 0.73 4.17 -3.63
C LYS A 91 1.84 3.66 -4.56
N PRO A 92 1.67 3.68 -5.89
CA PRO A 92 2.66 3.19 -6.84
C PRO A 92 4.06 3.82 -6.70
N GLU A 93 4.16 5.05 -6.18
CA GLU A 93 5.43 5.72 -5.91
C GLU A 93 6.23 5.06 -4.78
N ASN A 94 5.54 4.41 -3.83
CA ASN A 94 6.14 3.72 -2.68
C ASN A 94 6.25 2.20 -2.90
N LEU A 95 5.89 1.71 -4.09
CA LEU A 95 6.01 0.31 -4.46
C LEU A 95 7.12 0.21 -5.51
N LEU A 96 8.25 -0.38 -5.14
CA LEU A 96 9.39 -0.54 -6.03
C LEU A 96 9.37 -1.89 -6.73
N LEU A 97 9.86 -1.91 -7.96
CA LEU A 97 9.98 -3.12 -8.77
C LEU A 97 11.43 -3.54 -8.92
N CYS A 98 11.66 -4.82 -8.67
CA CYS A 98 12.96 -5.46 -8.71
C CYS A 98 12.89 -6.62 -9.72
N ARG A 99 13.99 -6.88 -10.44
CA ARG A 99 14.21 -8.15 -11.14
C ARG A 99 15.29 -8.92 -10.40
N ASP A 100 14.99 -10.17 -10.07
CA ASP A 100 15.98 -11.05 -9.47
C ASP A 100 16.94 -11.64 -10.52
N GLU A 101 17.84 -12.52 -10.08
CA GLU A 101 18.82 -13.19 -10.94
C GLU A 101 18.20 -14.12 -11.99
N HIS A 102 16.93 -14.48 -11.84
CA HIS A 102 16.17 -15.32 -12.76
C HIS A 102 15.25 -14.50 -13.70
N ASP A 103 15.39 -13.18 -13.70
CA ASP A 103 14.55 -12.24 -14.45
C ASP A 103 13.09 -12.21 -13.97
N GLU A 104 12.83 -12.63 -12.72
CA GLU A 104 11.50 -12.60 -12.13
C GLU A 104 11.19 -11.20 -11.57
N LEU A 105 10.07 -10.63 -12.04
CA LEU A 105 9.56 -9.36 -11.54
C LEU A 105 9.01 -9.53 -10.12
N THR A 106 9.46 -8.69 -9.18
CA THR A 106 9.05 -8.73 -7.76
C THR A 106 8.77 -7.33 -7.23
N LEU A 107 7.85 -7.26 -6.27
CA LEU A 107 7.44 -6.04 -5.57
C LEU A 107 8.15 -5.89 -4.22
N LYS A 108 8.58 -4.66 -3.93
CA LYS A 108 9.13 -4.22 -2.65
C LYS A 108 8.40 -2.96 -2.18
N ILE A 109 7.80 -3.00 -0.99
CA ILE A 109 7.26 -1.80 -0.35
C ILE A 109 8.43 -0.97 0.22
N ALA A 110 8.44 0.31 -0.11
CA ALA A 110 9.35 1.32 0.43
C ALA A 110 8.57 2.40 1.22
N ASP A 111 9.31 3.26 1.92
CA ASP A 111 8.81 4.39 2.73
C ASP A 111 7.86 4.01 3.88
N MET A 112 8.44 3.70 5.04
CA MET A 112 7.70 3.47 6.29
C MET A 112 7.54 4.76 7.12
N GLY A 113 7.75 5.96 6.53
CA GLY A 113 7.79 7.24 7.25
C GLY A 113 6.45 7.68 7.87
N LEU A 114 5.35 7.24 7.25
CA LEU A 114 3.97 7.46 7.74
C LEU A 114 3.38 6.26 8.48
N ALA A 115 4.08 5.12 8.46
CA ALA A 115 3.62 3.92 9.11
C ALA A 115 3.53 4.08 10.64
N SER A 116 2.59 3.36 11.25
CA SER A 116 2.32 3.48 12.67
C SER A 116 1.76 2.21 13.27
N PHE A 117 2.12 1.96 14.53
CA PHE A 117 1.52 0.89 15.32
C PHE A 117 0.10 1.30 15.73
N GLN A 118 -0.86 0.39 15.56
CA GLN A 118 -2.24 0.52 16.01
C GLN A 118 -2.51 -0.53 17.09
N PRO A 119 -2.49 -0.15 18.39
CA PRO A 119 -2.86 -1.05 19.46
C PRO A 119 -4.25 -1.69 19.26
N GLU A 120 -4.44 -2.88 19.83
CA GLU A 120 -5.72 -3.56 19.81
C GLU A 120 -6.84 -2.69 20.40
N ASP A 121 -8.02 -2.76 19.79
CA ASP A 121 -9.20 -1.95 20.13
C ASP A 121 -9.00 -0.42 20.07
N THR A 122 -7.96 0.05 19.36
CA THR A 122 -7.74 1.48 19.11
C THR A 122 -7.88 1.83 17.64
N LEU A 123 -8.30 3.07 17.38
CA LEU A 123 -8.40 3.65 16.05
C LEU A 123 -7.38 4.76 15.87
N LEU A 124 -6.81 4.83 14.68
CA LEU A 124 -5.95 5.94 14.25
C LEU A 124 -6.83 7.16 13.98
N LYS A 125 -6.30 8.36 14.24
CA LYS A 125 -7.05 9.63 14.13
C LYS A 125 -6.39 10.66 13.21
N THR A 126 -5.15 10.42 12.81
CA THR A 126 -4.40 11.36 11.99
C THR A 126 -4.64 11.06 10.52
N SER A 127 -5.23 12.01 9.80
CA SER A 127 -5.29 11.98 8.34
C SER A 127 -3.90 12.23 7.75
N CYS A 128 -3.40 11.30 6.94
CA CYS A 128 -2.13 11.40 6.23
C CYS A 128 -2.18 10.58 4.94
N GLY A 129 -1.09 10.62 4.18
CA GLY A 129 -0.95 9.90 2.91
C GLY A 129 -1.48 10.70 1.72
N SER A 130 -1.22 10.18 0.52
CA SER A 130 -1.69 10.78 -0.73
C SER A 130 -3.22 10.66 -0.87
N PRO A 131 -3.96 11.76 -1.13
CA PRO A 131 -5.42 11.74 -1.09
C PRO A 131 -6.10 10.77 -2.05
N HIS A 132 -5.54 10.55 -3.25
CA HIS A 132 -6.09 9.62 -4.25
C HIS A 132 -6.15 8.16 -3.77
N TYR A 133 -5.30 7.79 -2.81
CA TYR A 133 -5.22 6.44 -2.27
C TYR A 133 -5.84 6.34 -0.86
N ALA A 134 -6.30 7.46 -0.31
CA ALA A 134 -6.84 7.52 1.05
C ALA A 134 -8.28 6.99 1.11
N ALA A 135 -8.58 6.21 2.15
CA ALA A 135 -9.90 5.66 2.37
C ALA A 135 -10.96 6.74 2.72
N PRO A 136 -12.26 6.48 2.49
CA PRO A 136 -13.35 7.44 2.76
C PRO A 136 -13.37 7.98 4.18
N GLU A 137 -13.09 7.12 5.17
CA GLU A 137 -13.00 7.50 6.57
C GLU A 137 -11.84 8.46 6.86
N ILE A 138 -10.70 8.34 6.15
CA ILE A 138 -9.53 9.21 6.30
C ILE A 138 -9.81 10.61 5.73
N VAL A 139 -10.36 10.69 4.51
CA VAL A 139 -10.72 11.98 3.88
C VAL A 139 -11.89 12.67 4.57
N SER A 140 -12.66 11.92 5.38
CA SER A 140 -13.73 12.45 6.23
C SER A 140 -13.24 12.84 7.63
N GLY A 141 -11.95 12.64 7.94
CA GLY A 141 -11.39 12.96 9.25
C GLY A 141 -11.93 12.10 10.40
N LEU A 142 -12.42 10.90 10.09
CA LEU A 142 -12.97 9.98 11.08
C LEU A 142 -11.86 9.10 11.66
N PRO A 143 -12.00 8.63 12.91
CA PRO A 143 -11.14 7.57 13.42
C PRO A 143 -11.30 6.30 12.57
N TYR A 144 -10.18 5.63 12.29
CA TYR A 144 -10.16 4.51 11.33
C TYR A 144 -9.28 3.35 11.80
N ASP A 145 -9.56 2.17 11.24
CA ASP A 145 -8.67 1.03 11.30
C ASP A 145 -7.67 1.12 10.14
N GLY A 146 -6.39 1.14 10.47
CA GLY A 146 -5.31 1.33 9.51
C GLY A 146 -5.12 0.15 8.55
N ALA A 147 -5.38 -1.09 8.99
CA ALA A 147 -5.29 -2.24 8.10
C ALA A 147 -6.41 -2.23 7.05
N LEU A 148 -7.62 -1.83 7.44
CA LEU A 148 -8.73 -1.63 6.49
C LEU A 148 -8.47 -0.46 5.54
N ALA A 149 -7.83 0.61 6.01
CA ALA A 149 -7.44 1.72 5.14
C ALA A 149 -6.37 1.30 4.13
N ASP A 150 -5.38 0.50 4.54
CA ASP A 150 -4.36 -0.03 3.62
C ASP A 150 -4.97 -0.96 2.55
N VAL A 151 -6.04 -1.71 2.87
CA VAL A 151 -6.80 -2.50 1.87
C VAL A 151 -7.44 -1.61 0.82
N TRP A 152 -8.01 -0.48 1.22
CA TRP A 152 -8.56 0.49 0.27
C TRP A 152 -7.47 0.99 -0.68
N SER A 153 -6.33 1.43 -0.13
CA SER A 153 -5.20 1.90 -0.93
C SER A 153 -4.67 0.83 -1.88
N ALA A 154 -4.59 -0.42 -1.44
CA ALA A 154 -4.22 -1.56 -2.30
C ALA A 154 -5.24 -1.78 -3.44
N GLY A 155 -6.54 -1.61 -3.18
CA GLY A 155 -7.58 -1.66 -4.20
C GLY A 155 -7.42 -0.57 -5.27
N VAL A 156 -7.07 0.66 -4.85
CA VAL A 156 -6.76 1.77 -5.77
C VAL A 156 -5.53 1.44 -6.62
N VAL A 157 -4.46 0.89 -6.01
CA VAL A 157 -3.26 0.45 -6.74
C VAL A 157 -3.58 -0.65 -7.75
N LEU A 158 -4.38 -1.65 -7.37
CA LEU A 158 -4.77 -2.74 -8.27
C LEU A 158 -5.53 -2.22 -9.49
N TYR A 159 -6.47 -1.31 -9.28
CA TYR A 159 -7.18 -0.65 -10.36
C TYR A 159 -6.20 0.09 -11.28
N ALA A 160 -5.29 0.89 -10.71
CA ALA A 160 -4.31 1.67 -11.48
C ALA A 160 -3.35 0.79 -12.31
N MET A 161 -2.91 -0.36 -11.78
CA MET A 161 -2.04 -1.29 -12.52
C MET A 161 -2.70 -1.85 -13.79
N PHE A 162 -4.02 -2.05 -13.78
CA PHE A 162 -4.76 -2.53 -14.95
C PHE A 162 -5.23 -1.39 -15.86
N ALA A 163 -5.77 -0.32 -15.29
CA ALA A 163 -6.44 0.73 -16.04
C ALA A 163 -5.50 1.85 -16.52
N GLY A 164 -4.31 1.99 -15.93
CA GLY A 164 -3.40 3.11 -16.20
C GLY A 164 -3.94 4.48 -15.73
N VAL A 165 -5.08 4.51 -15.05
CA VAL A 165 -5.73 5.69 -14.48
C VAL A 165 -6.24 5.38 -13.08
N LEU A 166 -6.57 6.42 -12.31
CA LEU A 166 -7.08 6.26 -10.94
C LEU A 166 -8.61 6.07 -10.93
N PRO A 167 -9.16 5.27 -10.00
CA PRO A 167 -10.61 5.09 -9.86
C PRO A 167 -11.30 6.35 -9.32
N PHE A 168 -10.58 7.16 -8.54
CA PHE A 168 -11.03 8.45 -8.03
C PHE A 168 -9.99 9.51 -8.36
N ASP A 169 -10.34 10.45 -9.24
CA ASP A 169 -9.46 11.53 -9.63
C ASP A 169 -10.26 12.82 -9.88
N ASP A 170 -9.70 13.95 -9.47
CA ASP A 170 -10.24 15.29 -9.70
C ASP A 170 -9.19 16.36 -9.32
N ASP A 171 -9.01 17.38 -10.15
CA ASP A 171 -8.09 18.50 -9.87
C ASP A 171 -8.47 19.28 -8.60
N ASN A 172 -9.75 19.19 -8.18
CA ASN A 172 -10.27 19.88 -7.02
C ASN A 172 -10.42 18.91 -5.84
N ASN A 173 -9.62 19.08 -4.79
CA ASN A 173 -9.67 18.23 -3.58
C ASN A 173 -11.09 18.03 -2.99
N PRO A 174 -11.91 19.07 -2.78
CA PRO A 174 -13.32 18.89 -2.41
C PRO A 174 -14.12 17.93 -3.30
N ALA A 175 -13.94 18.00 -4.62
CA ALA A 175 -14.60 17.12 -5.59
C ALA A 175 -14.01 15.70 -5.56
N LEU A 176 -12.69 15.56 -5.51
CA LEU A 176 -12.01 14.28 -5.29
C LEU A 176 -12.53 13.59 -4.03
N PHE A 177 -12.60 14.30 -2.91
CA PHE A 177 -13.09 13.72 -1.65
C PHE A 177 -14.57 13.35 -1.73
N ALA A 178 -15.37 14.05 -2.55
CA ALA A 178 -16.76 13.67 -2.78
C ALA A 178 -16.87 12.36 -3.58
N ARG A 179 -15.99 12.14 -4.57
CA ARG A 179 -15.89 10.87 -5.32
C ARG A 179 -15.42 9.72 -4.42
N ILE A 180 -14.37 9.95 -3.62
CA ILE A 180 -13.89 8.95 -2.66
C ILE A 180 -15.01 8.56 -1.68
N ARG A 181 -15.74 9.54 -1.12
CA ARG A 181 -16.86 9.27 -0.20
C ARG A 181 -18.06 8.57 -0.85
N SER A 182 -18.29 8.75 -2.16
CA SER A 182 -19.34 8.01 -2.86
C SER A 182 -18.93 6.56 -3.11
N GLY A 183 -17.63 6.29 -3.27
CA GLY A 183 -17.10 4.98 -3.64
C GLY A 183 -17.50 4.56 -5.05
N VAL A 184 -18.02 5.48 -5.85
CA VAL A 184 -18.43 5.22 -7.24
C VAL A 184 -17.27 5.57 -8.16
N TYR A 185 -16.76 4.55 -8.84
CA TYR A 185 -15.74 4.64 -9.88
C TYR A 185 -16.26 3.95 -11.16
N GLU A 186 -15.62 4.22 -12.30
CA GLU A 186 -16.02 3.66 -13.58
C GLU A 186 -15.39 2.28 -13.80
N ASP A 187 -16.14 1.36 -14.42
CA ASP A 187 -15.55 0.12 -14.91
C ASP A 187 -14.62 0.43 -16.09
N HIS A 188 -13.43 -0.16 -16.11
CA HIS A 188 -12.46 0.01 -17.20
C HIS A 188 -12.35 -1.27 -18.04
N PRO A 189 -12.33 -1.18 -19.39
CA PRO A 189 -12.27 -2.36 -20.26
C PRO A 189 -11.02 -3.22 -20.07
N ASP A 190 -9.91 -2.60 -19.64
CA ASP A 190 -8.65 -3.30 -19.40
C ASP A 190 -8.58 -3.98 -18.02
N VAL A 191 -9.59 -3.78 -17.16
CA VAL A 191 -9.69 -4.46 -15.86
C VAL A 191 -10.46 -5.78 -16.05
N PRO A 192 -9.82 -6.96 -15.90
CA PRO A 192 -10.52 -8.23 -16.03
C PRO A 192 -11.63 -8.40 -14.99
N SER A 193 -12.69 -9.16 -15.32
CA SER A 193 -13.83 -9.35 -14.42
C SER A 193 -13.45 -9.89 -13.02
N ALA A 194 -12.47 -10.80 -12.95
CA ALA A 194 -11.97 -11.30 -11.67
C ALA A 194 -11.23 -10.23 -10.84
N ALA A 195 -10.54 -9.30 -11.50
CA ALA A 195 -9.91 -8.17 -10.83
C ALA A 195 -10.96 -7.14 -10.41
N SER A 196 -11.95 -6.85 -11.25
CA SER A 196 -13.08 -5.96 -10.92
C SER A 196 -13.84 -6.45 -9.68
N ASP A 197 -14.14 -7.76 -9.61
CA ASP A 197 -14.75 -8.37 -8.42
C ASP A 197 -13.91 -8.11 -7.16
N LEU A 198 -12.60 -8.38 -7.20
CA LEU A 198 -11.70 -8.13 -6.06
C LEU A 198 -11.62 -6.64 -5.69
N ILE A 199 -11.48 -5.76 -6.67
CA ILE A 199 -11.43 -4.30 -6.46
C ILE A 199 -12.72 -3.83 -5.79
N SER A 200 -13.89 -4.32 -6.21
CA SER A 200 -15.18 -3.94 -5.64
C SER A 200 -15.33 -4.27 -4.15
N HIS A 201 -14.63 -5.30 -3.67
CA HIS A 201 -14.59 -5.68 -2.27
C HIS A 201 -13.51 -4.93 -1.46
N CYS A 202 -12.46 -4.42 -2.12
CA CYS A 202 -11.47 -3.53 -1.51
C CYS A 202 -11.98 -2.07 -1.41
N LEU A 203 -12.70 -1.59 -2.43
CA LEU A 203 -13.21 -0.21 -2.54
C LEU A 203 -14.61 -0.06 -1.93
N VAL A 204 -14.87 -0.77 -0.82
CA VAL A 204 -16.12 -0.65 -0.06
C VAL A 204 -16.01 0.53 0.91
N VAL A 205 -16.98 1.47 0.82
CA VAL A 205 -17.01 2.69 1.64
C VAL A 205 -17.20 2.37 3.12
N ASP A 206 -18.07 1.43 3.44
CA ASP A 206 -18.27 0.95 4.81
C ASP A 206 -17.11 0.02 5.22
N PRO A 207 -16.18 0.45 6.09
CA PRO A 207 -15.01 -0.34 6.43
C PRO A 207 -15.39 -1.68 7.07
N ALA A 208 -16.55 -1.80 7.73
CA ALA A 208 -17.00 -3.05 8.34
C ALA A 208 -17.38 -4.14 7.31
N LYS A 209 -17.60 -3.75 6.05
CA LYS A 209 -17.91 -4.64 4.92
C LYS A 209 -16.74 -4.79 3.95
N ARG A 210 -15.68 -4.01 4.14
CA ARG A 210 -14.46 -4.07 3.32
C ARG A 210 -13.72 -5.35 3.64
N TYR A 211 -13.11 -5.97 2.64
CA TYR A 211 -12.28 -7.13 2.87
C TYR A 211 -11.13 -6.82 3.84
N THR A 212 -10.71 -7.84 4.59
CA THR A 212 -9.59 -7.80 5.52
C THR A 212 -8.41 -8.59 4.95
N VAL A 213 -7.18 -8.10 5.15
CA VAL A 213 -5.99 -8.90 4.88
C VAL A 213 -5.85 -9.99 5.93
N ARG A 214 -5.97 -11.25 5.50
CA ARG A 214 -5.83 -12.42 6.39
C ARG A 214 -4.60 -13.24 6.04
N PRO A 215 -4.02 -13.95 7.02
CA PRO A 215 -3.01 -14.97 6.75
C PRO A 215 -3.53 -15.96 5.71
N LEU A 216 -2.84 -16.08 4.58
CA LEU A 216 -3.08 -17.11 3.58
C LEU A 216 -3.04 -18.49 4.24
N SER A 217 -4.20 -19.07 4.56
CA SER A 217 -4.28 -20.45 5.03
C SER A 217 -4.23 -21.38 3.83
N LEU A 218 -3.31 -22.35 3.82
CA LEU A 218 -3.08 -23.27 2.70
C LEU A 218 -4.25 -24.27 2.45
N SER A 219 -5.31 -24.27 3.26
CA SER A 219 -6.37 -25.30 3.26
C SER A 219 -7.68 -24.95 2.52
N SER A 220 -7.78 -23.80 1.83
CA SER A 220 -9.02 -23.39 1.15
C SER A 220 -9.01 -23.70 -0.36
N SER A 221 -10.16 -24.12 -0.90
CA SER A 221 -10.38 -24.40 -2.34
C SER A 221 -10.69 -23.17 -3.19
N ALA A 222 -10.63 -21.96 -2.62
CA ALA A 222 -10.89 -20.72 -3.35
C ALA A 222 -9.66 -20.24 -4.18
N PRO A 223 -9.85 -19.42 -5.24
CA PRO A 223 -8.74 -18.83 -5.99
C PRO A 223 -7.77 -18.04 -5.08
N LEU A 224 -6.45 -18.13 -5.32
CA LEU A 224 -5.42 -17.59 -4.40
C LEU A 224 -5.63 -16.12 -4.00
N ALA A 225 -6.07 -15.28 -4.93
CA ALA A 225 -6.33 -13.85 -4.68
C ALA A 225 -7.49 -13.62 -3.70
N SER A 226 -8.53 -14.45 -3.76
CA SER A 226 -9.68 -14.41 -2.84
C SER A 226 -9.39 -14.98 -1.44
N ARG A 227 -8.25 -15.66 -1.26
CA ARG A 227 -7.85 -16.25 0.04
C ARG A 227 -7.07 -15.28 0.91
N ALA A 228 -6.56 -14.21 0.30
CA ALA A 228 -5.66 -13.25 0.92
C ALA A 228 -6.41 -12.03 1.48
N VAL A 229 -7.60 -11.76 0.92
CA VAL A 229 -8.46 -10.62 1.27
C VAL A 229 -9.90 -11.15 1.39
N THR A 230 -10.50 -11.12 2.60
CA THR A 230 -11.87 -11.60 2.88
C THR A 230 -12.56 -10.80 3.96
#